data_AF-I0GVW8-F1
#
_entry.id   AF-I0GVW8-F1
#
_cell.length_a   1.000
_cell.length_b   1.000
_cell.length_c   1.000
_cell.angle_alpha   90.00
_cell.angle_beta   90.00
_cell.angle_gamma   90.00
#
_symmetry.space_group_name_H-M   'P 1'
#
loop_
_entity.id
_entity.type
_entity.pdbx_description
1 polymer ?
#
loop_
_entity_poly.entity_id
_entity_poly.type
_entity_poly.pdbx_seq_one_letter_code
_entity_poly.pdbx_strand_id
1 'polypeptide(L)' 'MVREGLGCVLAFENIINTKGSDICCRPLKPEIFAQPFIAWKKNQVFSKASQKFLEALKNRFL' A
#
# COMPACT_ATOMS: atom_id res chain seq x y z
N MET A 1 8.93 15.03 -8.08
CA MET A 1 9.41 14.32 -9.29
C MET A 1 8.29 14.19 -10.31
N VAL A 2 7.36 13.24 -10.21
CA VAL A 2 6.28 13.09 -11.23
C VAL A 2 5.43 14.35 -11.40
N ARG A 3 4.97 14.97 -10.30
CA ARG A 3 4.21 16.23 -10.34
C ARG A 3 5.01 17.41 -10.92
N GLU A 4 6.33 17.37 -10.76
CA GLU A 4 7.26 18.39 -11.28
C GLU A 4 7.62 18.12 -12.76
N GLY A 5 6.94 17.18 -13.43
CA GLY A 5 7.24 16.78 -14.81
C GLY A 5 8.49 15.92 -14.97
N LEU A 6 9.08 15.43 -13.87
CA LEU A 6 10.30 14.62 -13.88
C LEU A 6 9.96 13.13 -13.80
N GLY A 7 9.83 12.51 -14.97
CA GLY A 7 9.73 11.06 -15.16
C GLY A 7 8.41 10.42 -14.72
N CYS A 8 8.40 9.08 -14.66
CA CYS A 8 7.29 8.27 -14.17
C CYS A 8 7.72 7.40 -12.99
N VAL A 9 6.76 6.95 -12.19
CA VAL A 9 6.99 6.08 -11.03
C VAL A 9 6.07 4.88 -11.11
N LEU A 10 6.59 3.70 -10.78
CA LEU A 10 5.78 2.52 -10.54
C LEU A 10 5.17 2.60 -9.14
N ALA A 11 3.86 2.41 -9.07
CA ALA A 11 3.12 2.44 -7.82
C ALA A 11 2.14 1.28 -7.79
N PHE A 12 1.85 0.79 -6.57
CA PHE A 12 0.75 -0.12 -6.35
C PHE A 12 -0.58 0.60 -6.61
N GLU A 13 -1.52 -0.13 -7.17
CA GLU A 13 -2.87 0.35 -7.38
C GLU A 13 -3.50 0.78 -6.04
N ASN A 14 -4.23 1.89 -6.05
CA ASN A 14 -4.99 2.42 -4.91
C ASN A 14 -4.19 2.86 -3.66
N ILE A 15 -2.85 2.94 -3.72
CA ILE A 15 -2.04 3.48 -2.61
C ILE A 15 -1.89 5.01 -2.69
N ILE A 16 -1.87 5.57 -3.90
CA ILE A 16 -1.69 7.01 -4.11
C ILE A 16 -3.04 7.67 -4.35
N ASN A 17 -3.37 8.68 -3.54
CA ASN A 17 -4.53 9.53 -3.81
C ASN A 17 -4.18 10.54 -4.92
N THR A 18 -4.69 10.29 -6.12
CA THR A 18 -4.53 11.18 -7.30
C THR A 18 -5.71 12.13 -7.51
N LYS A 19 -6.74 12.08 -6.67
CA LYS A 19 -7.94 12.90 -6.83
C LYS A 19 -7.60 14.38 -6.68
N GLY A 20 -7.94 15.18 -7.70
CA GLY A 20 -7.68 16.62 -7.72
C GLY A 20 -6.20 16.98 -7.92
N SER A 21 -5.42 16.10 -8.54
CA SER A 21 -4.02 16.33 -8.86
C SER A 21 -3.73 16.16 -10.35
N ASP A 22 -2.61 16.71 -10.81
CA ASP A 22 -2.18 16.65 -12.21
C ASP A 22 -1.45 15.34 -12.56
N ILE A 23 -1.49 14.33 -11.68
CA ILE A 23 -0.89 13.02 -11.90
C ILE A 23 -1.97 11.98 -12.20
N CYS A 24 -1.72 11.11 -13.18
CA CYS A 24 -2.59 10.00 -13.52
C CYS A 24 -1.87 8.66 -13.33
N CYS A 25 -2.62 7.63 -12.92
CA CYS A 25 -2.15 6.25 -12.89
C CYS A 25 -2.58 5.55 -14.17
N ARG A 26 -1.66 4.80 -14.79
CA ARG A 26 -1.95 3.98 -15.98
C ARG A 26 -1.60 2.52 -15.67
N PRO A 27 -2.41 1.55 -16.10
CA PRO A 27 -2.09 0.14 -15.91
C PRO A 27 -0.82 -0.23 -16.67
N LEU A 28 0.04 -1.03 -16.03
CA LEU A 28 1.28 -1.53 -16.62
C LEU A 28 0.99 -2.79 -17.45
N LYS A 29 1.63 -2.94 -18.61
CA LYS A 29 1.57 -4.15 -19.44
C LYS A 29 2.99 -4.64 -19.76
N PRO A 30 3.34 -5.90 -19.44
CA PRO A 30 2.52 -6.89 -18.73
C PRO A 30 2.23 -6.48 -17.27
N GLU A 31 1.18 -7.05 -16.69
CA GLU A 31 0.85 -6.80 -15.28
C GLU A 31 1.93 -7.41 -14.38
N ILE A 32 2.31 -6.66 -13.35
CA ILE A 32 3.28 -7.09 -12.33
C ILE A 32 2.57 -7.04 -10.99
N PHE A 33 2.54 -8.18 -10.30
CA PHE A 33 1.91 -8.30 -9.00
C PHE A 33 2.96 -8.46 -7.91
N ALA A 34 2.72 -7.83 -6.76
CA ALA A 34 3.42 -8.14 -5.54
C ALA A 34 2.40 -8.36 -4.42
N GLN A 35 2.68 -9.31 -3.53
CA GLN A 35 1.84 -9.58 -2.38
C GLN A 35 2.33 -8.72 -1.20
N PRO A 36 1.49 -7.82 -0.64
CA PRO A 36 1.87 -7.09 0.56
C PRO A 36 1.88 -8.04 1.76
N PHE A 37 2.87 -7.86 2.64
CA PHE A 37 2.99 -8.61 3.89
C PHE A 37 3.03 -7.66 5.08
N ILE A 38 2.37 -8.04 6.16
CA ILE A 38 2.54 -7.39 7.46
C ILE A 38 3.52 -8.25 8.24
N ALA A 39 4.68 -7.66 8.58
CA ALA A 39 5.77 -8.36 9.22
C ALA A 39 6.04 -7.83 10.64
N TRP A 40 6.45 -8.72 11.53
CA TRP A 40 6.88 -8.42 12.89
C TRP A 40 7.97 -9.39 13.34
N LYS A 41 8.65 -9.07 14.45
CA LYS A 41 9.68 -9.95 15.04
C LYS A 41 9.04 -11.27 15.47
N LYS A 42 9.71 -12.42 15.24
CA LYS A 42 9.18 -13.77 15.52
C LYS A 42 8.51 -13.92 16.90
N ASN A 43 9.07 -13.27 17.93
CA ASN A 43 8.57 -13.31 19.31
C ASN A 43 8.01 -11.94 19.76
N GLN A 44 7.32 -11.23 18.87
CA GLN A 44 6.73 -9.92 19.20
C GLN A 44 5.58 -10.08 20.19
N VAL A 45 5.72 -9.49 21.38
CA VAL A 45 4.60 -9.31 22.30
C VAL A 45 3.81 -8.09 21.85
N PHE A 46 2.52 -8.28 21.56
CA PHE A 46 1.63 -7.20 21.16
C PHE A 46 0.93 -6.59 22.37
N SER A 47 0.79 -5.26 22.37
CA SER A 47 -0.12 -4.58 23.30
C SER A 47 -1.57 -4.96 22.98
N LYS A 48 -2.49 -4.78 23.95
CA LYS A 48 -3.93 -4.99 23.74
C LYS A 48 -4.46 -4.16 22.57
N ALA A 49 -4.00 -2.91 22.43
CA ALA A 49 -4.37 -2.03 21.32
C ALA A 49 -3.88 -2.58 19.97
N SER A 50 -2.63 -3.03 19.90
CA SER A 50 -2.05 -3.62 18.69
C SER A 50 -2.79 -4.91 18.28
N GLN A 51 -3.18 -5.76 19.24
CA GLN A 51 -3.98 -6.95 18.96
C GLN A 51 -5.33 -6.58 18.34
N LYS A 52 -6.04 -5.61 18.91
CA LYS A 52 -7.32 -5.15 18.35
C LYS A 52 -7.19 -4.52 16.97
N PHE A 53 -6.11 -3.78 16.73
CA PHE A 53 -5.80 -3.27 15.40
C PHE A 53 -5.56 -4.40 14.39
N LEU A 54 -4.78 -5.42 14.76
CA LEU A 54 -4.52 -6.57 13.90
C LEU A 54 -5.80 -7.37 13.62
N GLU A 55 -6.67 -7.59 14.61
CA GLU A 55 -7.98 -8.22 14.40
C GLU A 55 -8.82 -7.43 13.39
N ALA A 56 -8.93 -6.11 13.55
CA ALA A 56 -9.68 -5.26 12.64
C ALA A 56 -9.10 -5.26 11.23
N LEU A 57 -7.77 -5.27 11.11
CA LEU A 57 -7.08 -5.32 9.83
C LEU A 57 -7.36 -6.64 9.12
N LYS A 58 -7.22 -7.78 9.81
CA LYS A 58 -7.51 -9.10 9.26
C LYS A 58 -8.96 -9.16 8.76
N ASN A 59 -9.93 -8.78 9.59
CA ASN A 59 -11.35 -8.85 9.21
C ASN A 59 -11.74 -7.97 8.01
N ARG A 60 -10.96 -6.93 7.70
CA ARG A 60 -11.28 -5.97 6.63
C ARG A 60 -10.55 -6.25 5.32
N PHE A 61 -9.38 -6.89 5.37
CA PHE A 61 -8.47 -7.02 4.23
C PHE A 61 -7.94 -8.44 3.98
N LEU A 62 -8.18 -9.41 4.87
CA LEU A 62 -7.86 -10.83 4.72
C LEU A 62 -9.13 -11.68 4.78
#